data_AF-A0A0B8P5N2-F1
#
_entry.id   AF-A0A0B8P5N2-F1
#
_cell.length_a   1.000
_cell.length_b   1.000
_cell.length_c   1.000
_cell.angle_alpha   90.00
_cell.angle_beta   90.00
_cell.angle_gamma   90.00
#
_symmetry.space_group_name_H-M   'P 1'
#
loop_
_entity.id
_entity.type
_entity.pdbx_description
1 polymer ?
#
loop_
_entity_poly.entity_id
_entity_poly.type
_entity_poly.pdbx_seq_one_letter_code
_entity_poly.pdbx_strand_id
1 'polypeptide(L)' 'MVSLTPGSLSLDVTDDRTHLVVHAMFAPDHQAVIDEIKNGLERRILEVTRE' A
#
# COMPACT_ATOMS: atom_id res chain seq x y z
N MET A 1 7.51 7.76 4.89
CA MET A 1 7.89 7.60 3.47
C MET A 1 8.65 6.29 3.28
N VAL A 2 7.94 5.24 2.89
CA VAL A 2 8.55 3.96 2.46
C VAL A 2 8.51 3.94 0.94
N SER A 3 9.66 3.75 0.29
CA SER A 3 9.79 3.67 -1.17
C SER A 3 10.29 2.28 -1.54
N LEU A 4 9.41 1.47 -2.12
CA LEU A 4 9.70 0.12 -2.63
C LEU A 4 9.62 0.20 -4.17
N THR A 5 10.63 -0.28 -4.90
CA THR A 5 10.75 -0.11 -6.37
C THR A 5 10.92 -1.45 -7.09
N PRO A 6 10.44 -1.61 -8.34
CA PRO A 6 10.60 -0.66 -9.47
C PRO A 6 9.33 0.05 -9.94
N GLY A 7 9.34 1.40 -9.91
CA GLY A 7 8.29 2.29 -10.44
C GLY A 7 7.87 3.50 -9.57
N SER A 8 8.58 3.81 -8.49
CA SER A 8 8.26 4.83 -7.46
C SER A 8 6.84 4.71 -6.89
N LEU A 9 6.64 3.72 -6.02
CA LEU A 9 5.49 3.67 -5.11
C LEU A 9 5.88 4.39 -3.81
N SER A 10 5.26 5.53 -3.50
CA SER A 10 5.42 6.20 -2.20
C SER A 10 4.18 5.97 -1.36
N LEU A 11 4.38 5.38 -0.18
CA LEU A 11 3.33 5.20 0.83
C LEU A 11 3.52 6.18 1.99
N ASP A 12 2.43 6.84 2.35
CA ASP A 12 2.31 7.59 3.60
C ASP A 12 0.99 7.27 4.31
N VAL A 13 0.94 7.49 5.62
CA VAL A 13 -0.25 7.21 6.43
C VAL A 13 -0.84 8.53 6.89
N THR A 14 -2.16 8.68 6.84
CA THR A 14 -2.82 9.88 7.35
C THR A 14 -2.59 10.03 8.86
N ASP A 15 -2.69 11.25 9.37
CA ASP A 15 -2.41 11.56 10.79
C ASP A 15 -3.29 10.75 11.76
N ASP A 16 -4.54 10.52 11.37
CA ASP A 16 -5.53 9.70 12.08
C ASP A 16 -5.34 8.18 11.87
N ARG A 17 -4.37 7.77 11.05
CA ARG A 17 -4.01 6.38 10.72
C ARG A 17 -5.15 5.56 10.12
N THR A 18 -6.13 6.21 9.51
CA THR A 18 -7.28 5.52 8.91
C THR A 18 -7.07 5.23 7.42
N HIS A 19 -6.17 5.95 6.74
CA HIS A 19 -5.94 5.81 5.31
C HIS A 19 -4.45 5.69 4.99
N LEU A 20 -4.18 4.93 3.94
CA LEU A 20 -2.88 4.80 3.31
C LEU A 20 -2.89 5.59 1.99
N VAL A 21 -2.06 6.62 1.92
CA VAL A 21 -1.87 7.44 0.73
C VAL A 21 -0.80 6.79 -0.14
N VAL A 22 -1.16 6.46 -1.36
CA VAL A 22 -0.30 5.74 -2.30
C VAL A 22 -0.11 6.57 -3.55
N HIS A 23 1.14 6.92 -3.85
CA HIS A 23 1.52 7.51 -5.14
C HIS A 23 2.18 6.45 -6.01
N ALA A 24 1.57 6.12 -7.15
CA ALA A 24 2.07 5.12 -8.10
C ALA A 24 2.32 5.75 -9.49
N MET A 25 3.52 5.58 -10.04
CA MET A 25 3.90 6.20 -11.32
C MET A 25 3.48 5.38 -12.54
N PHE A 26 3.32 4.07 -12.40
CA PHE A 26 2.97 3.13 -13.49
C PHE A 26 1.76 2.27 -13.10
N ALA A 27 0.63 2.92 -12.84
CA ALA A 27 -0.63 2.26 -12.49
C ALA A 27 -1.66 2.49 -13.60
N PRO A 28 -1.72 1.63 -14.63
CA PRO A 28 -2.72 1.76 -15.69
C PRO A 28 -4.15 1.56 -15.17
N ASP A 29 -4.30 0.80 -14.09
CA ASP A 29 -5.54 0.63 -13.34
C ASP A 29 -5.26 0.83 -11.84
N HIS A 30 -5.91 1.82 -11.24
CA HIS A 30 -5.76 2.12 -9.83
C HIS A 30 -6.40 1.03 -8.96
N GLN A 31 -7.45 0.36 -9.42
CA GLN A 31 -8.13 -0.66 -8.65
C GLN A 31 -7.27 -1.92 -8.50
N ALA A 32 -6.59 -2.33 -9.57
CA ALA A 32 -5.63 -3.44 -9.52
C ALA A 32 -4.53 -3.22 -8.47
N VAL A 33 -4.00 -1.99 -8.36
CA VAL A 33 -2.99 -1.64 -7.34
C VAL A 33 -3.57 -1.71 -5.93
N ILE A 34 -4.79 -1.22 -5.72
CA ILE A 34 -5.48 -1.32 -4.42
C ILE A 34 -5.65 -2.79 -4.04
N ASP A 35 -6.11 -3.62 -4.97
CA ASP A 35 -6.36 -5.04 -4.72
C ASP A 35 -5.07 -5.80 -4.41
N GLU A 36 -3.96 -5.48 -5.08
CA GLU A 36 -2.64 -6.05 -4.78
C GLU A 36 -2.18 -5.69 -3.36
N ILE A 37 -2.30 -4.41 -2.98
CA ILE A 37 -1.90 -3.94 -1.65
C ILE A 37 -2.76 -4.58 -0.56
N LYS A 38 -4.09 -4.63 -0.74
CA LYS A 38 -5.01 -5.22 0.25
C LYS A 38 -4.84 -6.73 0.39
N ASN A 39 -4.76 -7.44 -0.74
CA ASN A 39 -4.67 -8.91 -0.71
C ASN A 39 -3.26 -9.42 -0.43
N GLY A 40 -2.23 -8.62 -0.70
CA GLY A 40 -0.84 -8.95 -0.48
C GLY A 40 -0.29 -8.38 0.83
N LEU A 41 0.01 -7.08 0.82
CA LEU A 41 0.72 -6.42 1.92
C LEU A 41 -0.13 -6.35 3.19
N GLU A 42 -1.36 -5.84 3.11
CA GLU A 42 -2.25 -5.67 4.27
C GLU A 42 -2.55 -7.02 4.92
N ARG A 43 -2.87 -8.04 4.12
CA ARG A 43 -3.12 -9.39 4.62
C ARG A 43 -1.91 -9.98 5.36
N ARG A 44 -0.71 -9.87 4.79
CA ARG A 44 0.53 -10.34 5.44
C ARG A 44 0.81 -9.58 6.74
N ILE A 45 0.58 -8.27 6.76
CA ILE A 45 0.77 -7.46 7.98
C ILE A 45 -0.23 -7.90 9.06
N LEU A 46 -1.50 -8.10 8.70
CA LEU A 46 -2.53 -8.55 9.65
C LEU A 46 -2.24 -9.94 10.22
N GLU A 47 -1.73 -10.85 9.41
CA GLU A 47 -1.32 -12.20 9.86
C GLU A 47 -0.16 -12.16 10.86
N VAL A 48 0.73 -11.17 10.76
CA VAL A 48 1.89 -11.02 11.66
C VAL A 48 1.57 -10.18 12.90
N THR A 49 0.61 -9.26 12.82
CA THR A 49 0.29 -8.32 13.91
C THR A 49 -0.88 -8.73 14.79
N ARG A 50 -1.72 -9.68 14.35
CA ARG A 50 -2.77 -10.28 15.18
C ARG A 50 -2.21 -11.53 15.89
N GLU A 51 -1.55 -11.31 17.03
CA GLU A 51 -1.42 -12.31 18.10
C GLU A 51 -2.58 -12.17 19.11
#